data_AF-A0A918EDN0-F1
#
_entry.id   AF-A0A918EDN0-F1
#
_cell.length_a   1.000
_cell.length_b   1.000
_cell.length_c   1.000
_cell.angle_alpha   90.00
_cell.angle_beta   90.00
_cell.angle_gamma   90.00
#
_symmetry.space_group_name_H-M   'P 1'
#
loop_
_entity.id
_entity.type
_entity.pdbx_description
1 polymer ?
#
loop_
_entity_poly.entity_id
_entity_poly.type
_entity_poly.pdbx_seq_one_letter_code
_entity_poly.pdbx_strand_id
1 'polypeptide(L)'
;MNKPGTLIRMGFLALLWGSSFLWIKIALTGLSPVQIAMVRTVLGAAVLVALAYGRGQRLPRDPAAWGHLAVAAVFGNVIPFVLFAVGEQTVDSGVAGVLNATTPLWALLIGLALGTERQRNPARLAGLVLGFAGTLLIFAPWEQAGLVSWGAAACLAAAASYAVSYTYIGRKLSGRGLSPFQLSSAQLVTATGLTALVVPVGGLQPVHLGWPPLLAVAILGVFGTGVAFILNYRLIEDEGPTNATTVGYLLPVVSVLLGAAFLDEALTARVALGMVVVLVGVALTRRQPATALVPTTPEREPATTLK
;
A
#
# COMPACT_ATOMS: atom_id res chain seq x y z
N MET A 1 15.98 -9.65 17.65
CA MET A 1 15.14 -10.01 18.82
C MET A 1 13.86 -9.17 18.74
N ASN A 2 12.77 -9.76 18.26
CA ASN A 2 11.51 -9.06 18.01
C ASN A 2 10.89 -8.68 19.36
N LYS A 3 10.81 -7.39 19.68
CA LYS A 3 10.11 -6.93 20.88
C LYS A 3 8.63 -7.31 20.75
N PRO A 4 7.96 -7.83 21.79
CA PRO A 4 6.55 -8.22 21.71
C PRO A 4 5.63 -7.08 21.23
N GLY A 5 6.01 -5.83 21.51
CA GLY A 5 5.31 -4.64 21.01
C GLY A 5 5.34 -4.51 19.48
N THR A 6 6.34 -5.04 18.78
CA THR A 6 6.38 -4.92 17.32
C THR A 6 5.43 -5.88 16.62
N LEU A 7 5.36 -7.13 17.08
CA LEU A 7 4.42 -8.11 16.52
C LEU A 7 2.97 -7.65 16.67
N ILE A 8 2.64 -7.04 17.81
CA ILE A 8 1.32 -6.43 18.05
C ILE A 8 1.06 -5.30 17.05
N ARG A 9 2.03 -4.42 16.81
CA ARG A 9 1.89 -3.32 15.82
C ARG A 9 1.75 -3.85 14.40
N MET A 10 2.51 -4.87 14.02
CA MET A 10 2.39 -5.52 12.72
C MET A 10 1.00 -6.13 12.54
N GLY A 11 0.50 -6.85 13.54
CA GLY A 11 -0.84 -7.44 13.51
C GLY A 11 -1.94 -6.38 13.41
N PHE A 12 -1.84 -5.30 14.19
CA PHE A 12 -2.81 -4.21 14.14
C PHE A 12 -2.76 -3.44 12.82
N LEU A 13 -1.56 -3.21 12.27
CA LEU A 13 -1.42 -2.57 10.95
C LEU A 13 -1.98 -3.46 9.84
N ALA A 14 -1.73 -4.77 9.89
CA ALA A 14 -2.32 -5.73 8.97
C ALA A 14 -3.85 -5.74 9.08
N LEU A 15 -4.40 -5.64 10.29
CA LEU A 15 -5.84 -5.53 10.52
C LEU A 15 -6.41 -4.26 9.88
N LEU A 16 -5.77 -3.12 10.08
CA LEU A 16 -6.21 -1.83 9.53
C LEU A 16 -6.15 -1.79 7.99
N TRP A 17 -5.06 -2.26 7.40
CA TRP A 17 -4.93 -2.30 5.94
C TRP A 17 -5.75 -3.40 5.30
N GLY A 18 -5.83 -4.59 5.90
CA GLY A 18 -6.66 -5.68 5.40
C GLY A 18 -8.16 -5.40 5.52
N SER A 19 -8.60 -4.71 6.58
CA SER A 19 -10.00 -4.27 6.71
C SER A 19 -10.37 -3.11 5.78
N SER A 20 -9.40 -2.47 5.13
CA SER A 20 -9.69 -1.32 4.26
C SER A 20 -10.65 -1.69 3.13
N PHE A 21 -10.54 -2.89 2.54
CA PHE A 21 -11.43 -3.36 1.48
C PHE A 21 -12.87 -3.56 1.99
N LEU A 22 -13.05 -4.12 3.19
CA LEU A 22 -14.36 -4.19 3.84
C LEU A 22 -15.01 -2.80 3.98
N TRP A 23 -14.24 -1.83 4.48
CA TRP A 23 -14.75 -0.47 4.67
C TRP A 23 -15.01 0.26 3.34
N ILE A 24 -14.22 0.01 2.30
CA ILE A 24 -14.48 0.56 0.96
C ILE A 24 -15.81 0.02 0.43
N LYS A 25 -16.05 -1.30 0.51
CA LYS A 25 -17.33 -1.92 0.13
C LYS A 25 -18.54 -1.30 0.84
N ILE A 26 -18.44 -1.08 2.16
CA ILE A 26 -19.52 -0.43 2.93
C ILE A 26 -19.66 1.05 2.53
N ALA A 27 -18.57 1.78 2.32
CA ALA A 27 -18.60 3.18 1.91
C ALA A 27 -19.25 3.38 0.52
N LEU A 28 -19.05 2.43 -0.40
CA LEU A 28 -19.64 2.42 -1.75
C LEU A 28 -21.18 2.34 -1.75
N THR A 29 -21.81 2.01 -0.62
CA THR A 29 -23.27 2.03 -0.49
C THR A 29 -23.86 3.44 -0.50
N GLY A 30 -23.06 4.48 -0.25
CA GLY A 30 -23.55 5.86 -0.24
C GLY A 30 -22.60 6.91 -0.80
N LEU A 31 -21.38 6.53 -1.21
CA LEU A 31 -20.35 7.43 -1.73
C LEU A 31 -19.79 6.89 -3.06
N SER A 32 -19.42 7.80 -3.96
CA SER A 32 -18.70 7.43 -5.18
C SER A 32 -17.23 7.10 -4.89
N PRO A 33 -16.55 6.34 -5.77
CA PRO A 33 -15.12 6.02 -5.61
C PRO A 33 -14.22 7.25 -5.39
N VAL A 34 -14.50 8.35 -6.10
CA VAL A 34 -13.74 9.61 -5.97
C VAL A 34 -14.04 10.29 -4.63
N GLN A 35 -15.29 10.26 -4.16
CA GLN A 35 -15.66 10.80 -2.85
C GLN A 35 -14.99 10.02 -1.71
N ILE A 36 -14.95 8.68 -1.79
CA ILE A 36 -14.25 7.84 -0.82
C ILE A 36 -12.77 8.19 -0.77
N ALA A 37 -12.10 8.28 -1.92
CA ALA A 37 -10.69 8.67 -1.99
C ALA A 37 -10.45 10.08 -1.42
N MET A 38 -11.33 11.04 -1.72
CA MET A 38 -11.23 12.42 -1.24
C MET A 38 -11.34 12.47 0.29
N VAL A 39 -12.40 11.90 0.87
CA VAL A 39 -12.59 11.91 2.32
C VAL A 39 -11.48 11.14 3.03
N ARG A 40 -11.07 9.98 2.49
CA ARG A 40 -9.95 9.18 3.01
C ARG A 40 -8.65 9.99 3.08
N THR A 41 -8.29 10.68 1.99
CA THR A 41 -7.06 11.47 1.93
C THR A 41 -7.13 12.71 2.82
N VAL A 42 -8.26 13.42 2.86
CA VAL A 42 -8.48 14.57 3.74
C VAL A 42 -8.33 14.18 5.21
N LEU A 43 -9.03 13.14 5.67
CA LEU A 43 -8.98 12.71 7.06
C LEU A 43 -7.59 12.17 7.43
N GLY A 44 -6.98 11.37 6.55
CA GLY A 44 -5.63 10.87 6.75
C GLY A 44 -4.60 12.00 6.85
N ALA A 45 -4.69 12.99 5.96
CA ALA A 45 -3.84 14.18 5.98
C ALA A 45 -4.07 15.00 7.25
N ALA A 46 -5.32 15.24 7.66
CA ALA A 46 -5.64 15.99 8.87
C ALA A 46 -4.99 15.36 10.11
N VAL A 47 -5.11 14.03 10.28
CA VAL A 47 -4.50 13.31 11.40
C VAL A 47 -2.98 13.43 11.39
N LEU A 48 -2.35 13.17 10.24
CA LEU A 48 -0.89 13.17 10.12
C LEU A 48 -0.30 14.58 10.24
N VAL A 49 -0.95 15.58 9.68
CA VAL A 49 -0.54 16.99 9.76
C VAL A 49 -0.71 17.53 11.18
N ALA A 50 -1.85 17.29 11.83
CA ALA A 50 -2.06 17.69 13.22
C ALA A 50 -0.99 17.10 14.14
N LEU A 51 -0.66 15.82 13.92
CA LEU A 51 0.38 15.15 14.68
C LEU A 51 1.79 15.64 14.34
N ALA A 52 2.04 16.05 13.09
CA ALA A 52 3.31 16.63 12.67
C ALA A 52 3.60 17.93 13.41
N TYR A 53 2.63 18.86 13.35
CA TYR A 53 2.73 20.13 14.04
C TYR A 53 2.76 19.94 15.56
N GLY A 54 1.98 19.01 16.10
CA GLY A 54 2.01 18.68 17.54
C GLY A 54 3.35 18.14 18.03
N ARG A 55 4.17 17.54 17.15
CA ARG A 55 5.54 17.10 17.46
C ARG A 55 6.62 18.10 17.08
N GLY A 56 6.24 19.32 16.70
CA GLY A 56 7.18 20.36 16.24
C GLY A 56 7.84 20.05 14.89
N GLN A 57 7.41 19.00 14.19
CA GLN A 57 7.90 18.69 12.85
C GLN A 57 7.19 19.58 11.84
N ARG A 58 7.95 20.02 10.82
CA ARG A 58 7.44 20.87 9.74
C ARG A 58 7.41 20.10 8.44
N LEU A 59 6.44 20.42 7.59
CA LEU A 59 6.40 19.90 6.22
C LEU A 59 7.64 20.35 5.42
N PRO A 60 8.02 19.60 4.37
CA PRO A 60 9.14 19.96 3.52
C PRO A 60 8.99 21.39 2.97
N ARG A 61 10.06 22.16 3.01
CA ARG A 61 10.10 23.53 2.48
C ARG A 61 10.63 23.61 1.05
N ASP A 62 11.26 22.55 0.57
CA ASP A 62 11.84 22.46 -0.77
C ASP A 62 10.73 22.26 -1.82
N PRO A 63 10.52 23.22 -2.75
CA PRO A 63 9.53 23.09 -3.83
C PRO A 63 9.80 21.88 -4.75
N ALA A 64 11.06 21.49 -4.95
CA ALA A 64 11.39 20.34 -5.77
C ALA A 64 10.91 19.02 -5.11
N ALA A 65 10.95 18.96 -3.77
CA ALA A 65 10.37 17.84 -3.02
C ALA A 65 8.86 17.74 -3.25
N TRP A 66 8.13 18.86 -3.32
CA TRP A 66 6.69 18.86 -3.60
C TRP A 66 6.36 18.33 -5.01
N GLY A 67 7.17 18.66 -6.02
CA GLY A 67 7.03 18.09 -7.36
C GLY A 67 7.19 16.57 -7.38
N HIS A 68 8.18 16.04 -6.68
CA HIS A 68 8.37 14.59 -6.54
C HIS A 68 7.26 13.93 -5.69
N LEU A 69 6.81 14.61 -4.64
CA LEU A 69 5.69 14.16 -3.82
C LEU A 69 4.39 14.12 -4.60
N ALA A 70 4.17 15.01 -5.56
CA ALA A 70 3.01 14.96 -6.44
C ALA A 70 2.98 13.65 -7.24
N VAL A 71 4.10 13.26 -7.85
CA VAL A 71 4.21 11.97 -8.55
C VAL A 71 3.95 10.81 -7.58
N ALA A 72 4.61 10.81 -6.41
CA ALA A 72 4.41 9.79 -5.40
C ALA A 72 2.94 9.72 -4.89
N ALA A 73 2.27 10.86 -4.77
CA ALA A 73 0.87 10.97 -4.34
C ALA A 73 -0.11 10.47 -5.39
N VAL A 74 0.11 10.80 -6.66
CA VAL A 74 -0.71 10.28 -7.79
C VAL A 74 -0.69 8.75 -7.79
N PHE A 75 0.51 8.16 -7.84
CA PHE A 75 0.65 6.70 -7.97
C PHE A 75 0.46 5.95 -6.65
N GLY A 76 0.73 6.59 -5.52
CA GLY A 76 0.69 5.96 -4.20
C GLY A 76 -0.59 6.21 -3.41
N ASN A 77 -1.48 7.09 -3.85
CA ASN A 77 -2.71 7.41 -3.12
C ASN A 77 -3.88 7.64 -4.08
N VAL A 78 -3.81 8.65 -4.96
CA VAL A 78 -4.96 9.07 -5.77
C VAL A 78 -5.45 7.96 -6.69
N ILE A 79 -4.58 7.46 -7.58
CA ILE A 79 -4.89 6.38 -8.51
C ILE A 79 -5.32 5.12 -7.76
N PRO A 80 -4.52 4.57 -6.82
CA PRO A 80 -4.89 3.30 -6.20
C PRO A 80 -6.17 3.40 -5.36
N PHE A 81 -6.39 4.48 -4.60
CA PHE A 81 -7.60 4.61 -3.79
C PHE A 81 -8.87 4.70 -4.64
N VAL A 82 -8.81 5.44 -5.75
CA VAL A 82 -9.95 5.51 -6.68
C VAL A 82 -10.14 4.17 -7.39
N LEU A 83 -9.08 3.55 -7.92
CA LEU A 83 -9.19 2.30 -8.66
C LEU A 83 -9.62 1.11 -7.80
N PHE A 84 -9.19 1.02 -6.53
CA PHE A 84 -9.70 -0.01 -5.62
C PHE A 84 -11.20 0.19 -5.35
N ALA A 85 -11.63 1.43 -5.10
CA ALA A 85 -13.04 1.72 -4.89
C ALA A 85 -13.88 1.49 -6.16
N VAL A 86 -13.37 1.79 -7.35
CA VAL A 86 -14.02 1.40 -8.63
C VAL A 86 -14.05 -0.12 -8.79
N GLY A 87 -12.94 -0.79 -8.48
CA GLY A 87 -12.82 -2.24 -8.61
C GLY A 87 -13.86 -2.97 -7.77
N GLU A 88 -13.97 -2.58 -6.50
CA GLU A 88 -14.89 -3.14 -5.52
C GLU A 88 -16.37 -2.90 -5.83
N GLN A 89 -16.72 -2.06 -6.81
CA GLN A 89 -18.10 -2.01 -7.31
C GLN A 89 -18.50 -3.32 -8.01
N THR A 90 -17.53 -4.07 -8.53
CA THR A 90 -17.76 -5.31 -9.29
C THR A 90 -17.03 -6.53 -8.73
N VAL A 91 -16.03 -6.35 -7.87
CA VAL A 91 -15.31 -7.44 -7.20
C VAL A 91 -15.57 -7.42 -5.69
N ASP A 92 -15.46 -8.59 -5.09
CA ASP A 92 -15.58 -8.77 -3.64
C ASP A 92 -14.35 -8.24 -2.89
N SER A 93 -14.53 -7.88 -1.63
CA SER A 93 -13.48 -7.27 -0.81
C SER A 93 -12.31 -8.24 -0.58
N GLY A 94 -12.59 -9.54 -0.39
CA GLY A 94 -11.56 -10.58 -0.31
C GLY A 94 -10.71 -10.67 -1.58
N VAL A 95 -11.34 -10.53 -2.75
CA VAL A 95 -10.64 -10.53 -4.05
C VAL A 95 -9.79 -9.28 -4.22
N ALA A 96 -10.32 -8.09 -3.88
CA ALA A 96 -9.55 -6.85 -3.91
C ALA A 96 -8.29 -6.92 -3.01
N GLY A 97 -8.42 -7.47 -1.81
CA GLY A 97 -7.29 -7.68 -0.89
C GLY A 97 -6.21 -8.62 -1.43
N VAL A 98 -6.61 -9.69 -2.11
CA VAL A 98 -5.69 -10.59 -2.82
C VAL A 98 -4.97 -9.87 -3.96
N LEU A 99 -5.72 -9.17 -4.83
CA LEU A 99 -5.15 -8.46 -5.97
C LEU A 99 -4.16 -7.38 -5.50
N ASN A 100 -4.43 -6.74 -4.36
CA ASN A 100 -3.47 -5.82 -3.77
C ASN A 100 -2.16 -6.49 -3.34
N ALA A 101 -2.18 -7.75 -2.89
CA ALA A 101 -0.96 -8.47 -2.52
C ALA A 101 -0.06 -8.84 -3.70
N THR A 102 -0.47 -8.56 -4.95
CA THR A 102 0.42 -8.63 -6.11
C THR A 102 1.30 -7.39 -6.25
N THR A 103 1.13 -6.34 -5.44
CA THR A 103 1.95 -5.12 -5.47
C THR A 103 3.47 -5.38 -5.45
N PRO A 104 4.01 -6.29 -4.59
CA PRO A 104 5.43 -6.62 -4.62
C PRO A 104 5.87 -7.20 -5.97
N LEU A 105 4.96 -7.85 -6.69
CA LEU A 105 5.26 -8.42 -8.00
C LEU A 105 5.53 -7.32 -9.03
N TRP A 106 4.62 -6.36 -9.08
CA TRP A 106 4.76 -5.18 -9.93
C TRP A 106 6.03 -4.38 -9.58
N ALA A 107 6.37 -4.28 -8.30
CA ALA A 107 7.57 -3.58 -7.86
C ALA A 107 8.85 -4.23 -8.39
N LEU A 108 8.91 -5.57 -8.40
CA LEU A 108 10.04 -6.28 -9.00
C LEU A 108 10.10 -6.08 -10.52
N LEU A 109 8.97 -6.21 -11.22
CA LEU A 109 8.91 -6.03 -12.68
C LEU A 109 9.38 -4.64 -13.09
N ILE A 110 8.87 -3.60 -12.41
CA ILE A 110 9.27 -2.20 -12.65
C ILE A 110 10.75 -2.00 -12.29
N GLY A 111 11.22 -2.57 -11.19
CA GLY A 111 12.63 -2.52 -10.77
C GLY A 111 13.59 -3.14 -11.79
N LEU A 112 13.20 -4.27 -12.41
CA LEU A 112 13.94 -4.93 -13.48
C LEU A 112 13.90 -4.13 -14.79
N ALA A 113 12.72 -3.68 -15.21
CA ALA A 113 12.54 -2.90 -16.44
C ALA A 113 13.34 -1.59 -16.43
N LEU A 114 13.46 -0.96 -15.26
CA LEU A 114 14.22 0.25 -15.07
C LEU A 114 15.70 0.01 -14.71
N GLY A 115 16.18 -1.24 -14.78
CA GLY A 115 17.59 -1.60 -14.59
C GLY A 115 18.19 -1.38 -13.21
N THR A 116 17.37 -1.08 -12.19
CA THR A 116 17.88 -0.87 -10.81
C THR A 116 17.96 -2.14 -10.01
N GLU A 117 17.20 -3.17 -10.39
CA GLU A 117 17.27 -4.46 -9.74
C GLU A 117 18.47 -5.24 -10.31
N ARG A 118 19.60 -5.16 -9.62
CA ARG A 118 20.85 -5.84 -10.00
C ARG A 118 20.84 -7.34 -9.67
N GLN A 119 19.88 -7.81 -8.88
CA GLN A 119 19.81 -9.20 -8.46
C GLN A 119 18.86 -10.02 -9.33
N ARG A 120 19.43 -10.72 -10.32
CA ARG A 120 18.77 -11.82 -11.05
C ARG A 120 18.62 -13.04 -10.14
N ASN A 121 17.86 -12.91 -9.05
CA ASN A 121 17.64 -14.02 -8.14
C ASN A 121 16.52 -14.93 -8.69
N PRO A 122 16.83 -16.14 -9.18
CA PRO A 122 15.82 -17.04 -9.74
C PRO A 122 14.78 -17.46 -8.70
N ALA A 123 15.09 -17.48 -7.41
CA ALA A 123 14.11 -17.76 -6.35
C ALA A 123 13.11 -16.60 -6.18
N ARG A 124 13.56 -15.35 -6.35
CA ARG A 124 12.68 -14.17 -6.32
C ARG A 124 11.76 -14.16 -7.55
N LEU A 125 12.28 -14.55 -8.71
CA LEU A 125 11.48 -14.71 -9.93
C LEU A 125 10.48 -15.88 -9.83
N ALA A 126 10.89 -17.00 -9.23
CA ALA A 126 10.01 -18.15 -9.01
C ALA A 126 8.86 -17.79 -8.05
N GLY A 127 9.17 -17.12 -6.93
CA GLY A 127 8.15 -16.61 -6.01
C GLY A 127 7.23 -15.58 -6.66
N LEU A 128 7.75 -14.78 -7.60
CA LEU A 128 6.99 -13.82 -8.39
C LEU A 128 5.95 -14.52 -9.29
N VAL A 129 6.42 -15.48 -10.07
CA VAL A 129 5.59 -16.26 -10.99
C VAL A 129 4.55 -17.06 -10.21
N LEU A 130 4.94 -17.65 -9.08
CA LEU A 130 4.01 -18.38 -8.21
C LEU A 130 2.94 -17.47 -7.62
N GLY A 131 3.30 -16.26 -7.18
CA GLY A 131 2.35 -15.25 -6.71
C GLY A 131 1.36 -14.85 -7.79
N PHE A 132 1.82 -14.61 -9.02
CA PHE A 132 0.96 -14.30 -10.17
C PHE A 132 0.06 -15.48 -10.55
N ALA A 133 0.58 -16.70 -10.52
CA ALA A 133 -0.21 -17.92 -10.73
C ALA A 133 -1.29 -18.10 -9.66
N GLY A 134 -0.97 -17.79 -8.39
CA GLY A 134 -1.95 -17.74 -7.30
C GLY A 134 -3.06 -16.73 -7.58
N THR A 135 -2.73 -15.56 -8.13
CA THR A 135 -3.73 -14.57 -8.55
C THR A 135 -4.61 -15.07 -9.71
N LEU A 136 -4.02 -15.70 -10.73
CA LEU A 136 -4.79 -16.29 -11.84
C LEU A 136 -5.71 -17.42 -11.34
N LEU A 137 -5.28 -18.20 -10.35
CA LEU A 137 -6.08 -19.24 -9.69
C LEU A 137 -7.29 -18.65 -8.93
N ILE A 138 -7.10 -17.53 -8.22
CA ILE A 138 -8.20 -16.85 -7.51
C ILE A 138 -9.19 -16.27 -8.50
N PHE A 139 -8.67 -15.66 -9.56
CA PHE A 139 -9.48 -15.05 -10.60
C PHE A 139 -10.19 -16.08 -11.47
N ALA A 140 -9.59 -17.25 -11.71
CA ALA A 140 -10.04 -18.31 -12.63
C ALA A 140 -10.75 -17.74 -13.88
N PRO A 141 -10.07 -16.90 -14.68
CA PRO A 141 -10.65 -16.17 -15.82
C PRO A 141 -11.33 -17.07 -16.85
N TRP A 142 -11.01 -18.36 -16.82
CA TRP A 142 -11.53 -19.40 -17.70
C TRP A 142 -12.90 -19.95 -17.27
N GLU A 143 -13.42 -19.68 -16.08
CA GLU A 143 -14.69 -20.26 -15.59
C GLU A 143 -15.91 -19.33 -15.60
N GLN A 144 -15.73 -18.00 -15.59
CA GLN A 144 -16.88 -17.10 -15.73
C GLN A 144 -16.82 -16.44 -17.10
N ALA A 145 -17.86 -16.68 -17.90
CA ALA A 145 -18.15 -15.87 -19.08
C ALA A 145 -18.42 -14.43 -18.61
N GLY A 146 -17.36 -13.59 -18.60
CA GLY A 146 -17.40 -12.22 -18.07
C GLY A 146 -16.15 -11.78 -17.27
N LEU A 147 -15.20 -12.68 -16.97
CA LEU A 147 -13.97 -12.40 -16.20
C LEU A 147 -12.84 -11.70 -16.98
N VAL A 148 -13.19 -10.86 -17.95
CA VAL A 148 -12.42 -9.63 -18.16
C VAL A 148 -13.22 -8.53 -17.47
N SER A 149 -13.46 -8.70 -16.16
CA SER A 149 -14.23 -7.70 -15.42
C SER A 149 -13.33 -6.48 -15.22
N TRP A 150 -13.86 -5.32 -15.59
CA TRP A 150 -13.14 -4.06 -15.50
C TRP A 150 -12.63 -3.78 -14.07
N GLY A 151 -13.34 -4.26 -13.04
CA GLY A 151 -12.92 -4.03 -11.66
C GLY A 151 -11.71 -4.82 -11.20
N ALA A 152 -11.52 -6.06 -11.63
CA ALA A 152 -10.30 -6.80 -11.33
C ALA A 152 -9.08 -6.17 -12.02
N ALA A 153 -9.26 -5.72 -13.27
CA ALA A 153 -8.24 -4.95 -13.98
C ALA A 153 -7.92 -3.63 -13.26
N ALA A 154 -8.94 -2.93 -12.74
CA ALA A 154 -8.75 -1.72 -11.93
C ALA A 154 -7.94 -2.01 -10.65
N CYS A 155 -8.26 -3.07 -9.90
CA CYS A 155 -7.49 -3.47 -8.72
C CYS A 155 -6.04 -3.85 -9.05
N LEU A 156 -5.79 -4.56 -10.16
CA LEU A 156 -4.43 -4.87 -10.62
C LEU A 156 -3.66 -3.62 -11.02
N ALA A 157 -4.30 -2.68 -11.73
CA ALA A 157 -3.72 -1.41 -12.08
C ALA A 157 -3.43 -0.55 -10.82
N ALA A 158 -4.28 -0.63 -9.79
CA ALA A 158 -4.05 0.00 -8.49
C ALA A 158 -2.79 -0.57 -7.81
N ALA A 159 -2.67 -1.90 -7.76
CA ALA A 159 -1.49 -2.58 -7.22
C ALA A 159 -0.19 -2.23 -8.00
N ALA A 160 -0.28 -2.15 -9.33
CA ALA A 160 0.84 -1.71 -10.17
C ALA A 160 1.22 -0.24 -9.90
N SER A 161 0.23 0.62 -9.69
CA SER A 161 0.44 2.03 -9.34
C SER A 161 1.18 2.19 -8.02
N TYR A 162 0.84 1.41 -6.99
CA TYR A 162 1.59 1.38 -5.73
C TYR A 162 3.07 1.03 -5.95
N ALA A 163 3.35 0.03 -6.78
CA ALA A 163 4.71 -0.37 -7.11
C ALA A 163 5.53 0.74 -7.80
N VAL A 164 4.90 1.51 -8.70
CA VAL A 164 5.51 2.71 -9.31
C VAL A 164 5.86 3.71 -8.21
N SER A 165 4.92 4.00 -7.30
CA SER A 165 5.13 4.95 -6.20
C SER A 165 6.28 4.53 -5.29
N TYR A 166 6.32 3.27 -4.85
CA TYR A 166 7.40 2.76 -4.00
C TYR A 166 8.77 2.87 -4.68
N THR A 167 8.86 2.50 -5.96
CA THR A 167 10.10 2.59 -6.73
C THR A 167 10.53 4.04 -6.90
N TYR A 168 9.58 4.94 -7.15
CA TYR A 168 9.85 6.37 -7.33
C TYR A 168 10.33 7.02 -6.03
N ILE A 169 9.65 6.76 -4.92
CA ILE A 169 10.03 7.23 -3.59
C ILE A 169 11.46 6.77 -3.27
N GLY A 170 11.75 5.47 -3.47
CA GLY A 170 13.06 4.88 -3.24
C GLY A 170 14.20 5.54 -4.02
N ARG A 171 13.93 6.15 -5.19
CA ARG A 171 14.96 6.75 -6.05
C ARG A 171 15.11 8.25 -5.91
N LYS A 172 14.00 8.97 -5.73
CA LYS A 172 13.99 10.44 -5.84
C LYS A 172 13.77 11.15 -4.52
N LEU A 173 13.22 10.44 -3.53
CA LEU A 173 12.85 10.98 -2.22
C LEU A 173 13.70 10.36 -1.10
N SER A 174 14.03 9.07 -1.18
CA SER A 174 14.99 8.44 -0.28
C SER A 174 16.38 9.06 -0.47
N GLY A 175 16.98 9.53 0.62
CA GLY A 175 18.28 10.22 0.61
C GLY A 175 18.20 11.75 0.69
N ARG A 176 17.00 12.36 0.64
CA ARG A 176 16.82 13.82 0.84
C ARG A 176 16.80 14.27 2.30
N GLY A 177 17.11 13.38 3.25
CA GLY A 177 17.07 13.67 4.69
C GLY A 177 15.67 13.91 5.26
N LEU A 178 14.61 13.62 4.51
CA LEU A 178 13.23 13.71 4.98
C LEU A 178 12.90 12.48 5.85
N SER A 179 12.28 12.69 7.01
CA SER A 179 11.78 11.57 7.79
C SER A 179 10.63 10.88 7.05
N PRO A 180 10.42 9.55 7.20
CA PRO A 180 9.28 8.86 6.57
C PRO A 180 7.93 9.46 6.99
N PHE A 181 7.88 10.04 8.19
CA PHE A 181 6.72 10.76 8.69
C PHE A 181 6.48 12.07 7.94
N GLN A 182 7.51 12.92 7.75
CA GLN A 182 7.39 14.14 6.93
C GLN A 182 6.99 13.82 5.49
N LEU A 183 7.58 12.76 4.93
CA LEU A 183 7.26 12.30 3.58
C LEU A 183 5.80 11.88 3.47
N SER A 184 5.31 11.06 4.41
CA SER A 184 3.93 10.57 4.45
C SER A 184 2.91 11.70 4.62
N SER A 185 3.17 12.63 5.55
CA SER A 185 2.29 13.78 5.79
C SER A 185 2.21 14.69 4.57
N ALA A 186 3.36 15.02 3.97
CA ALA A 186 3.39 15.87 2.78
C ALA A 186 2.75 15.16 1.57
N GLN A 187 3.00 13.86 1.38
CA GLN A 187 2.40 13.06 0.32
C GLN A 187 0.86 13.03 0.44
N LEU A 188 0.30 12.88 1.64
CA LEU A 188 -1.15 12.90 1.84
C LEU A 188 -1.77 14.29 1.64
N VAL A 189 -1.07 15.36 2.03
CA VAL A 189 -1.51 16.73 1.72
C VAL A 189 -1.55 16.93 0.20
N THR A 190 -0.49 16.52 -0.51
CA THR A 190 -0.47 16.58 -1.97
C THR A 190 -1.55 15.70 -2.59
N ALA A 191 -1.76 14.49 -2.07
CA ALA A 191 -2.82 13.59 -2.53
C ALA A 191 -4.22 14.19 -2.32
N THR A 192 -4.44 14.89 -1.21
CA THR A 192 -5.71 15.59 -0.93
C THR A 192 -5.98 16.66 -1.99
N GLY A 193 -4.99 17.53 -2.24
CA GLY A 193 -5.11 18.57 -3.26
C GLY A 193 -5.33 18.00 -4.67
N LEU A 194 -4.60 16.94 -5.03
CA LEU A 194 -4.74 16.28 -6.33
C LEU A 194 -6.08 15.54 -6.47
N THR A 195 -6.56 14.88 -5.42
CA THR A 195 -7.86 14.19 -5.45
C THR A 195 -8.99 15.20 -5.59
N ALA A 196 -8.88 16.39 -4.98
CA ALA A 196 -9.85 17.47 -5.17
C ALA A 196 -9.99 17.88 -6.64
N LEU A 197 -8.90 17.86 -7.43
CA LEU A 197 -8.94 18.15 -8.87
C LEU A 197 -9.68 17.07 -9.68
N VAL A 198 -9.80 15.85 -9.15
CA VAL A 198 -10.49 14.73 -9.80
C VAL A 198 -11.98 14.69 -9.44
N VAL A 199 -12.41 15.40 -8.38
CA VAL A 199 -13.81 15.46 -7.94
C VAL A 199 -14.79 15.82 -9.07
N PRO A 200 -14.53 16.78 -9.99
CA PRO A 200 -15.46 17.09 -11.07
C PRO A 200 -15.72 15.93 -12.03
N VAL A 201 -14.80 14.97 -12.15
CA VAL A 201 -14.88 13.86 -13.12
C VAL A 201 -15.77 12.71 -12.62
N GLY A 202 -15.87 12.51 -11.30
CA GLY A 202 -16.60 11.35 -10.75
C GLY A 202 -17.07 11.49 -9.30
N GLY A 203 -16.95 12.68 -8.71
CA GLY A 203 -17.29 12.98 -7.32
C GLY A 203 -18.50 13.89 -7.13
N LEU A 204 -19.17 14.30 -8.21
CA LEU A 204 -20.36 15.17 -8.18
C LEU A 204 -21.68 14.41 -8.02
N GLN A 205 -21.62 13.08 -7.88
CA GLN A 205 -22.82 12.25 -7.67
C GLN A 205 -23.46 12.58 -6.31
N PRO A 206 -24.80 12.44 -6.19
CA PRO A 206 -25.48 12.64 -4.92
C PRO A 206 -24.88 11.77 -3.82
N VAL A 207 -24.64 12.37 -2.65
CA VAL A 207 -24.14 11.66 -1.49
C VAL A 207 -25.33 11.14 -0.69
N HIS A 208 -25.33 9.84 -0.40
CA HIS A 208 -26.31 9.25 0.50
C HIS A 208 -25.69 9.12 1.90
N LEU A 209 -26.03 10.08 2.76
CA LEU A 209 -25.52 10.18 4.13
C LEU A 209 -26.24 9.17 5.06
N GLY A 210 -25.96 7.89 4.86
CA GLY A 210 -26.26 6.86 5.85
C GLY A 210 -25.16 6.79 6.92
N TRP A 211 -25.53 6.34 8.13
CA TRP A 211 -24.54 6.04 9.17
C TRP A 211 -23.48 5.01 8.73
N PRO A 212 -23.83 3.91 8.03
CA PRO A 212 -22.83 2.93 7.60
C PRO A 212 -21.73 3.48 6.67
N PRO A 213 -22.04 4.15 5.53
CA PRO A 213 -21.00 4.67 4.64
C PRO A 213 -20.18 5.79 5.29
N LEU A 214 -20.80 6.63 6.14
CA LEU A 214 -20.10 7.69 6.85
C LEU A 214 -19.10 7.12 7.87
N LEU A 215 -19.51 6.12 8.65
CA LEU A 215 -18.62 5.45 9.60
C LEU A 215 -17.49 4.73 8.86
N ALA A 216 -17.80 4.04 7.77
CA ALA A 216 -16.83 3.31 6.97
C ALA A 216 -15.74 4.25 6.40
N VAL A 217 -16.13 5.37 5.80
CA VAL A 217 -15.16 6.32 5.24
C VAL A 217 -14.36 7.04 6.34
N ALA A 218 -14.98 7.30 7.50
CA ALA A 218 -14.28 7.85 8.66
C ALA A 218 -13.22 6.87 9.18
N ILE A 219 -13.57 5.58 9.30
CA ILE A 219 -12.63 4.53 9.71
C ILE A 219 -11.50 4.40 8.69
N LEU A 220 -11.81 4.39 7.40
CA LEU A 220 -10.83 4.28 6.32
C LEU A 220 -9.83 5.45 6.31
N GLY A 221 -10.32 6.68 6.53
CA GLY A 221 -9.49 7.88 6.58
C GLY A 221 -8.66 8.00 7.85
N VAL A 222 -9.31 7.93 9.02
CA VAL A 222 -8.64 8.14 10.31
C VAL A 222 -7.76 6.95 10.66
N PHE A 223 -8.32 5.74 10.67
CA PHE A 223 -7.60 4.55 11.13
C PHE A 223 -6.84 3.88 9.99
N GLY A 224 -7.50 3.62 8.86
CA GLY A 224 -6.91 2.93 7.71
C GLY A 224 -5.79 3.73 7.00
N THR A 225 -5.77 5.06 7.17
CA THR A 225 -4.76 5.93 6.55
C THR A 225 -3.95 6.68 7.60
N GLY A 226 -4.57 7.53 8.42
CA GLY A 226 -3.84 8.32 9.43
C GLY A 226 -3.06 7.47 10.45
N VAL A 227 -3.77 6.66 11.24
CA VAL A 227 -3.17 5.79 12.28
C VAL A 227 -2.28 4.72 11.66
N ALA A 228 -2.73 4.08 10.58
CA ALA A 228 -1.95 3.06 9.89
C ALA A 228 -0.59 3.59 9.41
N PHE A 229 -0.53 4.80 8.86
CA PHE A 229 0.73 5.38 8.40
C PHE A 229 1.66 5.73 9.58
N ILE A 230 1.11 6.14 10.73
CA ILE A 230 1.90 6.36 11.95
C ILE A 230 2.51 5.05 12.45
N LEU A 231 1.72 3.97 12.46
CA LEU A 231 2.19 2.64 12.87
C LEU A 231 3.25 2.10 11.90
N ASN A 232 3.02 2.26 10.59
CA ASN A 232 3.98 1.87 9.56
C ASN A 232 5.30 2.64 9.73
N TYR A 233 5.24 3.95 9.98
CA TYR A 233 6.43 4.75 10.26
C TYR A 233 7.20 4.24 11.48
N ARG A 234 6.54 4.03 12.62
CA ARG A 234 7.21 3.49 13.81
C ARG A 234 7.79 2.11 13.57
N LEU A 235 7.13 1.29 12.75
CA LEU A 235 7.64 -0.02 12.35
C LEU A 235 8.92 0.08 11.52
N ILE A 236 8.97 1.04 10.59
CA ILE A 236 10.16 1.33 9.79
C ILE A 236 11.31 1.83 10.66
N GLU A 237 11.05 2.67 11.67
CA GLU A 237 12.09 3.15 12.60
C GLU A 237 12.61 2.05 13.53
N ASP A 238 11.72 1.22 14.08
CA ASP A 238 12.08 0.22 15.08
C ASP A 238 12.73 -1.03 14.46
N GLU A 239 12.28 -1.47 13.28
CA GLU A 239 12.73 -2.72 12.65
C GLU A 239 13.33 -2.57 11.26
N GLY A 240 13.30 -1.36 10.71
CA GLY A 240 13.78 -1.10 9.37
C GLY A 240 12.74 -1.36 8.28
N PRO A 241 12.95 -0.80 7.07
CA PRO A 241 12.00 -0.85 5.97
C PRO A 241 11.73 -2.28 5.48
N THR A 242 12.72 -3.17 5.53
CA THR A 242 12.58 -4.57 5.11
C THR A 242 11.52 -5.30 5.93
N ASN A 243 11.56 -5.20 7.27
CA ASN A 243 10.57 -5.84 8.14
C ASN A 243 9.20 -5.18 8.04
N ALA A 244 9.11 -3.87 7.80
CA ALA A 244 7.83 -3.21 7.63
C ALA A 244 7.02 -3.76 6.44
N THR A 245 7.70 -4.19 5.36
CA THR A 245 7.01 -4.83 4.22
C THR A 245 6.36 -6.18 4.55
N THR A 246 6.69 -6.80 5.70
CA THR A 246 6.09 -8.07 6.14
C THR A 246 4.57 -7.98 6.28
N VAL A 247 4.09 -6.82 6.69
CA VAL A 247 2.68 -6.54 6.95
C VAL A 247 1.86 -6.76 5.69
N GLY A 248 2.39 -6.39 4.52
CA GLY A 248 1.77 -6.57 3.21
C GLY A 248 1.26 -7.99 2.93
N TYR A 249 1.88 -9.00 3.55
CA TYR A 249 1.53 -10.41 3.34
C TYR A 249 0.42 -10.91 4.24
N LEU A 250 0.13 -10.19 5.32
CA LEU A 250 -1.00 -10.49 6.20
C LEU A 250 -2.31 -9.87 5.66
N LEU A 251 -2.21 -8.89 4.74
CA LEU A 251 -3.36 -8.17 4.19
C LEU A 251 -4.39 -9.11 3.54
N PRO A 252 -4.03 -10.05 2.63
CA PRO A 252 -5.02 -10.95 2.02
C PRO A 252 -5.74 -11.82 3.03
N VAL A 253 -5.01 -12.35 4.02
CA VAL A 253 -5.57 -13.21 5.06
C VAL A 253 -6.62 -12.45 5.86
N VAL A 254 -6.29 -11.24 6.31
CA VAL A 254 -7.21 -10.38 7.04
C VAL A 254 -8.41 -10.00 6.17
N SER A 255 -8.18 -9.56 4.93
CA SER A 255 -9.24 -9.12 4.02
C SER A 255 -10.27 -10.21 3.76
N VAL A 256 -9.80 -11.44 3.50
CA VAL A 256 -10.68 -12.58 3.22
C VAL A 256 -11.45 -13.03 4.47
N LEU A 257 -10.79 -13.07 5.64
CA LEU A 257 -11.48 -13.41 6.89
C LEU A 257 -12.57 -12.39 7.23
N LEU A 258 -12.32 -11.10 7.01
CA LEU A 258 -13.29 -10.04 7.27
C LEU A 258 -14.42 -10.02 6.24
N GLY A 259 -14.13 -10.24 4.95
CA GLY A 259 -15.15 -10.38 3.92
C GLY A 259 -16.10 -11.54 4.20
N ALA A 260 -15.55 -12.70 4.57
CA ALA A 260 -16.35 -13.87 4.92
C ALA A 260 -17.18 -13.68 6.20
N ALA A 261 -16.65 -12.99 7.21
CA ALA A 261 -17.32 -12.83 8.51
C ALA A 261 -18.39 -11.72 8.52
N PHE A 262 -18.23 -10.67 7.72
CA PHE A 262 -19.06 -9.46 7.81
C PHE A 262 -19.83 -9.11 6.52
N LEU A 263 -19.47 -9.67 5.37
CA LEU A 263 -20.13 -9.41 4.09
C LEU A 263 -20.80 -10.65 3.50
N ASP A 264 -20.85 -11.76 4.24
CA ASP A 264 -21.34 -13.07 3.79
C ASP A 264 -20.67 -13.53 2.48
N GLU A 265 -19.42 -13.11 2.23
CA GLU A 265 -18.66 -13.50 1.04
C GLU A 265 -18.32 -14.99 1.08
N ALA A 266 -18.68 -15.73 0.02
CA ALA A 266 -18.47 -17.17 -0.05
C ALA A 266 -16.97 -17.52 -0.12
N LEU A 267 -16.46 -18.15 0.95
CA LEU A 267 -15.13 -18.74 0.97
C LEU A 267 -15.10 -20.00 0.10
N THR A 268 -14.82 -19.82 -1.19
CA THR A 268 -14.59 -20.97 -2.07
C THR A 268 -13.23 -21.59 -1.79
N ALA A 269 -13.13 -22.92 -1.93
CA ALA A 269 -11.86 -23.65 -1.81
C ALA A 269 -10.78 -23.09 -2.77
N ARG A 270 -11.20 -22.50 -3.89
CA ARG A 270 -10.34 -21.80 -4.86
C ARG A 270 -9.69 -20.54 -4.30
N VAL A 271 -10.47 -19.67 -3.65
CA VAL A 271 -9.95 -18.45 -3.01
C VAL A 271 -8.95 -18.82 -1.91
N ALA A 272 -9.29 -19.82 -1.10
CA ALA A 272 -8.38 -20.34 -0.08
C ALA A 272 -7.09 -20.93 -0.66
N LEU A 273 -7.19 -21.75 -1.71
CA LEU A 273 -6.02 -22.35 -2.38
C LEU A 273 -5.12 -21.27 -3.00
N GLY A 274 -5.71 -20.31 -3.70
CA GLY A 274 -4.96 -19.23 -4.30
C GLY A 274 -4.28 -18.33 -3.27
N MET A 275 -4.90 -18.10 -2.10
CA MET A 275 -4.25 -17.38 -0.99
C MET A 275 -3.01 -18.13 -0.52
N VAL A 276 -3.11 -19.46 -0.33
CA VAL A 276 -1.96 -20.29 0.05
C VAL A 276 -0.85 -20.18 -0.99
N VAL A 277 -1.19 -20.24 -2.29
CA VAL A 277 -0.21 -20.10 -3.38
C VAL A 277 0.46 -18.72 -3.37
N VAL A 278 -0.31 -17.64 -3.18
CA VAL A 278 0.24 -16.27 -3.05
C VAL A 278 1.17 -16.17 -1.84
N LEU A 279 0.73 -16.65 -0.67
CA LEU A 279 1.53 -16.64 0.57
C LEU A 279 2.83 -17.46 0.43
N VAL A 280 2.79 -18.60 -0.26
CA VAL A 280 3.97 -19.41 -0.55
C VAL A 280 4.91 -18.69 -1.51
N GLY A 281 4.40 -18.10 -2.60
CA GLY A 281 5.22 -17.35 -3.57
C GLY A 281 5.93 -16.18 -2.91
N VAL A 282 5.20 -15.47 -2.06
CA VAL A 282 5.72 -14.45 -1.15
C VAL A 282 6.80 -14.99 -0.21
N ALA A 283 6.56 -16.10 0.48
CA ALA A 283 7.52 -16.67 1.43
C ALA A 283 8.81 -17.09 0.72
N LEU A 284 8.71 -17.59 -0.51
CA LEU A 284 9.86 -17.92 -1.36
C LEU A 284 10.66 -16.68 -1.77
N THR A 285 9.99 -15.56 -2.09
CA THR A 285 10.71 -14.29 -2.32
C THR A 285 11.46 -13.76 -1.09
N ARG A 286 11.14 -14.26 0.11
CA ARG A 286 11.72 -13.83 1.39
C ARG A 286 12.82 -14.70 1.95
N ARG A 287 12.95 -15.95 1.50
CA ARG A 287 13.86 -16.94 2.09
C ARG A 287 15.36 -16.70 1.81
N GLN A 288 15.79 -15.49 1.45
CA GLN A 288 17.22 -15.15 1.46
C GLN A 288 17.55 -13.85 2.20
N PRO A 289 18.68 -13.85 2.93
CA PRO A 289 18.99 -12.87 3.96
C PRO A 289 19.45 -11.55 3.34
N ALA A 290 19.23 -10.46 4.06
CA ALA A 290 19.90 -9.19 3.85
C ALA A 290 21.43 -9.37 3.86
N THR A 291 22.03 -9.63 2.71
CA THR A 291 23.48 -9.66 2.53
C THR A 291 23.84 -8.90 1.26
N ALA A 292 23.73 -7.58 1.34
CA ALA A 292 24.24 -6.57 0.40
C ALA A 292 23.60 -5.23 0.84
N LEU A 293 24.26 -4.20 1.39
CA LEU A 293 25.63 -3.73 1.28
C LEU A 293 25.97 -2.94 2.56
N VAL A 294 27.06 -3.30 3.24
CA VAL A 294 27.87 -2.30 3.95
C VAL A 294 29.02 -1.99 2.99
N PRO A 295 29.10 -0.80 2.37
CA PRO A 295 30.39 -0.33 1.91
C PRO A 295 31.21 -0.10 3.18
N THR A 296 32.14 -1.00 3.45
CA THR A 296 33.23 -0.70 4.37
C THR A 296 33.99 0.48 3.77
N THR A 297 33.75 1.67 4.30
CA THR A 297 34.65 2.81 4.11
C THR A 297 36.06 2.34 4.49
N PRO A 298 37.10 2.46 3.65
CA PRO A 298 38.45 2.34 4.13
C PRO A 298 38.67 3.45 5.15
N GLU A 299 39.01 3.02 6.35
CA GLU A 299 39.42 3.80 7.49
C GLU A 299 40.43 4.89 7.06
N ARG A 300 40.16 6.14 7.47
CA ARG A 300 41.12 7.24 7.34
C ARG A 300 42.32 6.92 8.22
N GLU A 301 43.48 6.75 7.58
CA GLU A 301 44.76 6.70 8.27
C GLU A 301 45.05 8.05 8.97
N PRO A 302 45.47 8.07 10.25
CA PRO A 302 45.70 9.30 10.99
C PRO A 302 47.00 10.00 10.59
N ALA A 303 46.97 11.32 10.72
CA ALA A 303 48.01 12.30 10.43
C ALA A 303 49.45 11.89 10.81
N THR A 304 50.36 12.00 9.84
CA THR A 304 51.78 12.28 10.09
C THR A 304 52.01 13.79 10.01
N THR A 305 51.99 14.42 11.17
CA THR A 305 52.70 15.68 11.43
C THR A 305 54.18 15.34 11.61
N LEU A 306 55.09 15.91 10.81
CA LEU A 306 56.36 16.52 11.24
C LEU A 306 57.34 16.81 10.08
N LYS A 307 57.69 18.10 9.99
CA LYS A 307 58.83 18.77 9.33
C LYS A 307 58.77 19.00 7.82
#